data_AF-F9VP19-F1
#
_entry.id   AF-F9VP19-F1
#
_cell.length_a   1.000
_cell.length_b   1.000
_cell.length_c   1.000
_cell.angle_alpha   90.00
_cell.angle_beta   90.00
_cell.angle_gamma   90.00
#
_symmetry.space_group_name_H-M   'P 1'
#
loop_
_entity.id
_entity.type
_entity.pdbx_description
1 polymer ?
#
loop_
_entity_poly.entity_id
_entity_poly.type
_entity_poly.pdbx_seq_one_letter_code
_entity_poly.pdbx_strand_id
1 'polypeptide(L)' 'MQVQASSQGFLDVISAIYHIMEAEKVVESYDPKVCELLEQAKEYLIQYLVEQYKVARDE' A
#
# COMPACT_ATOMS: atom_id res chain seq x y z
N MET A 1 15.93 7.13 -12.98
CA MET A 1 16.30 5.79 -12.47
C MET A 1 15.03 4.96 -12.48
N GLN A 2 14.91 3.95 -13.34
CA GLN A 2 13.85 2.95 -13.18
C GLN A 2 14.24 2.11 -11.97
N VAL A 3 13.53 2.29 -10.86
CA VAL A 3 13.70 1.43 -9.69
C VAL A 3 12.91 0.16 -10.00
N GLN A 4 13.61 -0.87 -10.47
CA GLN A 4 13.03 -2.21 -10.56
C GLN A 4 12.71 -2.66 -9.14
N ALA A 5 11.43 -2.74 -8.79
CA ALA A 5 11.01 -3.30 -7.52
C ALA A 5 11.42 -4.77 -7.47
N SER A 6 12.27 -5.14 -6.50
CA SER A 6 12.60 -6.54 -6.26
C SER A 6 11.38 -7.27 -5.72
N SER A 7 11.30 -8.59 -5.90
CA SER A 7 10.22 -9.42 -5.35
C SER A 7 10.07 -9.24 -3.82
N GLN A 8 11.16 -8.92 -3.13
CA GLN A 8 11.15 -8.59 -1.70
C GLN A 8 10.45 -7.25 -1.44
N GLY A 9 10.75 -6.20 -2.22
CA GLY A 9 10.08 -4.91 -2.08
C GLY A 9 8.56 -4.99 -2.34
N PHE A 10 8.13 -5.85 -3.26
CA PHE A 10 6.70 -6.14 -3.46
C PHE A 10 6.03 -6.76 -2.23
N LEU A 11 6.67 -7.75 -1.60
CA LEU A 11 6.16 -8.38 -0.40
C LEU A 11 6.11 -7.41 0.78
N ASP A 12 7.11 -6.54 0.91
CA ASP A 12 7.17 -5.53 1.97
C ASP A 12 6.00 -4.54 1.84
N VAL A 13 5.65 -4.12 0.62
CA VAL A 13 4.50 -3.24 0.36
C VAL A 13 3.17 -3.94 0.65
N ILE A 14 3.02 -5.22 0.27
CA ILE A 14 1.82 -6.00 0.62
C ILE A 14 1.68 -6.13 2.14
N SER A 15 2.79 -6.37 2.85
CA SER A 15 2.81 -6.43 4.31
C SER A 15 2.41 -5.09 4.94
N ALA A 16 2.89 -3.97 4.40
CA ALA A 16 2.50 -2.64 4.85
C ALA A 16 0.99 -2.39 4.66
N ILE A 17 0.43 -2.75 3.50
CA ILE A 17 -1.03 -2.66 3.24
C ILE A 17 -1.81 -3.48 4.27
N TYR A 18 -1.37 -4.71 4.56
CA TYR A 18 -2.01 -5.55 5.57
C TYR A 18 -2.03 -4.88 6.96
N HIS A 19 -0.90 -4.32 7.39
CA HIS A 19 -0.82 -3.63 8.67
C HIS A 19 -1.66 -2.34 8.74
N ILE A 20 -1.79 -1.61 7.62
CA ILE A 20 -2.71 -0.47 7.52
C ILE A 20 -4.16 -0.92 7.71
N MET A 21 -4.57 -2.01 7.06
CA MET A 21 -5.92 -2.56 7.22
C MET A 21 -6.20 -3.03 8.64
N GLU A 22 -5.22 -3.62 9.33
CA GLU A 22 -5.36 -3.96 10.76
C GLU A 22 -5.47 -2.71 11.64
N ALA A 23 -4.73 -1.63 11.33
CA ALA A 23 -4.85 -0.36 12.03
C ALA A 23 -6.23 0.29 11.80
N GLU A 24 -6.75 0.28 10.57
CA GLU A 24 -8.08 0.80 10.25
C GLU A 24 -9.16 0.16 11.13
N LYS A 25 -9.16 -1.18 11.25
CA LYS A 25 -10.11 -1.92 12.12
C LYS A 25 -10.08 -1.47 13.58
N VAL A 26 -8.92 -1.05 14.07
CA VAL A 26 -8.78 -0.57 15.44
C VAL A 26 -9.26 0.86 15.57
N VAL A 27 -8.95 1.74 14.60
CA VAL A 27 -9.17 3.19 14.74
C VAL A 27 -10.51 3.68 14.19
N GLU A 28 -11.19 2.90 13.34
CA GLU A 28 -12.51 3.23 12.76
C GLU A 28 -13.54 3.64 13.84
N SER A 29 -13.45 3.06 15.04
CA SER A 29 -14.33 3.38 16.16
C SER A 29 -13.90 4.57 17.03
N TYR A 30 -12.72 5.17 16.81
CA TYR A 30 -12.14 6.18 17.70
C TYR A 30 -11.88 7.54 17.02
N ASP A 31 -11.37 7.55 15.79
CA ASP A 31 -11.03 8.80 15.08
C ASP A 31 -11.21 8.65 13.56
N PRO A 32 -12.30 9.23 12.99
CA PRO A 32 -12.54 9.22 11.56
C PRO A 32 -11.42 9.84 10.73
N LYS A 33 -10.68 10.82 11.26
CA LYS A 33 -9.60 11.48 10.51
C LYS A 33 -8.38 10.59 10.40
N VAL A 34 -8.07 9.81 11.44
CA VAL A 34 -7.00 8.81 11.37
C VAL A 34 -7.37 7.69 10.40
N CYS A 35 -8.64 7.27 10.40
CA CYS A 35 -9.13 6.29 9.43
C CYS A 35 -8.96 6.78 7.98
N GLU A 36 -9.32 8.04 7.69
CA GLU A 36 -9.15 8.65 6.36
C GLU A 36 -7.66 8.69 5.93
N LEU A 37 -6.75 9.02 6.84
CA LEU A 37 -5.32 9.06 6.54
C LEU A 37 -4.73 7.67 6.26
N LEU A 38 -5.20 6.65 6.99
CA LEU A 38 -4.82 5.25 6.75
C LEU A 38 -5.34 4.78 5.39
N GLU A 39 -6.57 5.14 5.04
CA GLU A 39 -7.18 4.79 3.76
C GLU A 39 -6.39 5.41 2.59
N GLN A 40 -6.03 6.69 2.70
CA GLN A 40 -5.17 7.35 1.72
C GLN A 40 -3.81 6.65 1.57
N ALA A 41 -3.16 6.29 2.69
CA ALA A 41 -1.88 5.58 2.66
C ALA A 41 -2.00 4.20 1.96
N LYS A 42 -3.07 3.46 2.24
CA LYS A 42 -3.38 2.19 1.57
C LYS A 42 -3.57 2.38 0.06
N GLU A 43 -4.33 3.38 -0.35
CA GLU A 43 -4.57 3.68 -1.77
C GLU A 43 -3.27 4.01 -2.51
N TYR A 44 -2.41 4.85 -1.93
CA TYR A 44 -1.10 5.17 -2.52
C TYR A 44 -0.23 3.92 -2.73
N LEU A 45 -0.19 3.01 -1.76
CA LEU A 45 0.58 1.77 -1.89
C LEU A 45 0.00 0.82 -2.93
N ILE A 46 -1.33 0.70 -3.02
CA ILE A 46 -2.00 -0.09 -4.07
C ILE A 46 -1.65 0.49 -5.45
N GLN A 47 -1.71 1.82 -5.59
CA GLN A 47 -1.42 2.49 -6.86
C GLN A 47 0.04 2.27 -7.28
N TYR A 48 0.98 2.35 -6.34
CA TYR A 48 2.38 1.99 -6.56
C TYR A 48 2.53 0.54 -7.06
N LEU A 49 1.86 -0.43 -6.44
CA LEU A 49 1.90 -1.83 -6.87
C LEU A 49 1.36 -2.02 -8.29
N VAL A 50 0.26 -1.33 -8.64
CA VAL A 50 -0.33 -1.38 -9.99
C VAL A 50 0.64 -0.81 -11.03
N GLU A 51 1.33 0.29 -10.72
CA GLU A 51 2.33 0.87 -11.61
C GLU A 51 3.53 -0.06 -11.82
N GLN A 52 4.05 -0.65 -10.75
CA GLN A 52 5.14 -1.63 -10.83
C GLN A 52 4.75 -2.85 -11.66
N TYR A 53 3.51 -3.36 -11.52
CA TYR A 53 3.02 -4.46 -12.33
C TYR A 53 2.94 -4.10 -13.83
N LYS A 54 2.45 -2.89 -14.16
CA LYS A 54 2.40 -2.44 -15.56
C LYS A 54 3.79 -2.36 -16.18
N VAL A 55 4.76 -1.82 -15.43
CA VAL A 55 6.17 -1.78 -15.87
C VAL A 55 6.70 -3.18 -16.12
N ALA A 56 6.49 -4.12 -15.19
CA ALA A 56 6.97 -5.49 -15.33
C ALA A 56 6.29 -6.31 -16.45
N ARG A 57 5.07 -5.94 -16.85
CA ARG A 57 4.32 -6.62 -17.93
C ARG A 57 4.71 -6.09 -19.33
N ASP A 58 5.10 -4.83 -19.41
CA ASP A 58 5.47 -4.16 -20.66
C ASP A 58 6.99 -4.31 -20.97
N GLU A 59 7.75 -5.01 -20.11
CA GLU A 59 9.13 -5.52 -20.30
C GLU A 59 9.14 -6.93 -20.92
#